data_AF-A0A5C0VGB2-F1
#
_entry.id   AF-A0A5C0VGB2-F1
#
_cell.length_a   1.000
_cell.length_b   1.000
_cell.length_c   1.000
_cell.angle_alpha   90.00
_cell.angle_beta   90.00
_cell.angle_gamma   90.00
#
_symmetry.space_group_name_H-M   'P 1'
#
loop_
_entity.id
_entity.type
_entity.pdbx_description
1 polymer ?
#
loop_
_entity_poly.entity_id
_entity_poly.type
_entity_poly.pdbx_seq_one_letter_code
_entity_poly.pdbx_strand_id
1 'polypeptide(L)'
;MSKPKFSANQLADPRFEDVNSADILRYFIQKISKNELKKLKIFEKEYLIILMKNIVKDEIQNELNPPDYILANKFKYLAFNPYDYKELDEATFNHLVLFYYDNLDFLMPISFTYNGITRQYTREEIDLDRNKFNQLLFWWKEQLSVGNKSSPLLKEIKDEYHKKVEILKEYFNQRSFGYNLFKRNVLKWECLMFYIYFIIKKYLQSRDVKELCEVVNNKYIITNYSFVHILSRHYFADFNTIYFNKTVIRDETLFDPWNLPQGVKIIIELFEEHRPNWDTEKDHLFFRYNLTTYILYFKEKFVDKLGHKLKEIRTLYPVSTESDNKKLTILKTQKKIIDYVFFMIKIRFLSL
;
A
#
# COMPACT_ATOMS: atom_id res chain seq x y z
N MET A 1 -0.42 -29.82 21.07
CA MET A 1 -1.23 -28.73 20.44
C MET A 1 -0.48 -28.23 19.23
N SER A 2 -1.07 -28.35 18.04
CA SER A 2 -0.52 -27.79 16.80
C SER A 2 -0.41 -26.26 16.93
N LYS A 3 0.68 -25.67 16.44
CA LYS A 3 0.80 -24.20 16.38
C LYS A 3 -0.26 -23.69 15.40
N PRO A 4 -1.20 -22.82 15.81
CA PRO A 4 -2.06 -22.17 14.84
C PRO A 4 -1.18 -21.38 13.87
N LYS A 5 -1.34 -21.64 12.58
CA LYS A 5 -0.71 -20.89 11.49
C LYS A 5 -1.83 -20.12 10.81
N PHE A 6 -1.87 -18.81 11.00
CA PHE A 6 -2.80 -17.94 10.30
C PHE A 6 -2.17 -17.50 8.97
N SER A 7 -2.90 -17.62 7.87
CA SER A 7 -2.52 -17.08 6.57
C SER A 7 -2.80 -15.57 6.49
N ALA A 8 -2.20 -14.87 5.53
CA ALA A 8 -2.50 -13.45 5.29
C ALA A 8 -3.98 -13.24 4.94
N ASN A 9 -4.56 -14.15 4.15
CA ASN A 9 -5.98 -14.15 3.81
C ASN A 9 -6.88 -14.49 5.00
N GLN A 10 -6.35 -15.15 6.03
CA GLN A 10 -7.05 -15.47 7.29
C GLN A 10 -7.09 -14.32 8.31
N LEU A 11 -6.39 -13.22 8.06
CA LEU A 11 -6.37 -12.04 8.93
C LEU A 11 -6.67 -10.73 8.19
N ALA A 12 -6.85 -10.78 6.85
CA ALA A 12 -7.04 -9.61 5.98
C ALA A 12 -8.45 -9.51 5.34
N ASP A 13 -9.35 -10.47 5.58
CA ASP A 13 -10.73 -10.43 5.08
C ASP A 13 -11.60 -9.59 6.04
N PRO A 14 -12.25 -8.51 5.58
CA PRO A 14 -13.22 -7.78 6.40
C PRO A 14 -14.44 -8.63 6.82
N ARG A 15 -14.60 -9.85 6.27
CA ARG A 15 -15.60 -10.87 6.68
C ARG A 15 -15.12 -11.80 7.79
N PHE A 16 -14.07 -11.46 8.54
CA PHE A 16 -13.62 -12.21 9.74
C PHE A 16 -14.56 -12.11 10.95
N GLU A 17 -15.87 -12.11 10.74
CA GLU A 17 -16.84 -12.37 11.80
C GLU A 17 -16.78 -13.84 12.30
N ASP A 18 -16.17 -14.75 11.52
CA ASP A 18 -16.20 -16.20 11.80
C ASP A 18 -14.89 -16.84 12.30
N VAL A 19 -13.78 -16.11 12.45
CA VAL A 19 -12.60 -16.64 13.17
C VAL A 19 -12.69 -16.20 14.61
N ASN A 20 -12.84 -17.17 15.51
CA ASN A 20 -12.96 -16.97 16.94
C ASN A 20 -11.86 -16.03 17.47
N SER A 21 -12.22 -14.76 17.71
CA SER A 21 -11.34 -13.69 18.19
C SER A 21 -10.49 -14.13 19.38
N ALA A 22 -11.01 -15.04 20.21
CA ALA A 22 -10.33 -15.68 21.32
C ALA A 22 -9.00 -16.37 20.94
N ASP A 23 -8.97 -17.11 19.83
CA ASP A 23 -7.80 -17.90 19.44
C ASP A 23 -6.69 -17.03 18.88
N ILE A 24 -7.06 -15.98 18.13
CA ILE A 24 -6.12 -14.97 17.65
C ILE A 24 -5.53 -14.19 18.83
N LEU A 25 -6.38 -13.82 19.80
CA LEU A 25 -5.94 -13.18 21.04
C LEU A 25 -4.96 -14.05 21.82
N ARG A 26 -5.29 -15.33 22.03
CA ARG A 26 -4.41 -16.30 22.69
C ARG A 26 -3.08 -16.44 21.98
N TYR A 27 -3.09 -16.44 20.64
CA TYR A 27 -1.87 -16.47 19.84
C TYR A 27 -0.96 -15.27 20.15
N PHE A 28 -1.50 -14.05 20.15
CA PHE A 28 -0.70 -12.86 20.45
C PHE A 28 -0.22 -12.81 21.91
N ILE A 29 -1.04 -13.20 22.89
CA ILE A 29 -0.59 -13.33 24.31
C ILE A 29 0.61 -14.25 24.40
N GLN A 30 0.56 -15.41 23.73
CA GLN A 30 1.65 -16.37 23.75
C GLN A 30 2.91 -15.78 23.08
N LYS A 31 2.75 -14.99 22.02
CA LYS A 31 3.87 -14.34 21.32
C LYS A 31 4.52 -13.27 22.18
N ILE A 32 3.74 -12.46 22.88
CA ILE A 32 4.22 -11.43 23.80
C ILE A 32 4.92 -12.06 24.99
N SER A 33 4.27 -13.02 25.67
CA SER A 33 4.82 -13.66 26.88
C SER A 33 6.13 -14.43 26.61
N LYS A 34 6.35 -14.91 25.38
CA LYS A 34 7.59 -15.57 24.97
C LYS A 34 8.62 -14.65 24.33
N ASN A 35 8.38 -13.34 24.30
CA ASN A 35 9.22 -12.34 23.61
C ASN A 35 9.49 -12.72 22.13
N GLU A 36 8.45 -13.17 21.43
CA GLU A 36 8.50 -13.64 20.05
C GLU A 36 7.93 -12.65 19.03
N LEU A 37 7.76 -11.37 19.39
CA LEU A 37 7.24 -10.34 18.49
C LEU A 37 8.06 -10.19 17.21
N LYS A 38 9.38 -10.38 17.29
CA LYS A 38 10.28 -10.41 16.12
C LYS A 38 9.96 -11.51 15.11
N LYS A 39 9.28 -12.59 15.54
CA LYS A 39 8.90 -13.73 14.69
C LYS A 39 7.58 -13.49 13.96
N LEU A 40 6.84 -12.45 14.33
CA LEU A 40 5.60 -12.08 13.66
C LEU A 40 5.90 -11.55 12.26
N LYS A 41 5.09 -11.98 11.30
CA LYS A 41 5.02 -11.40 9.97
C LYS A 41 4.40 -10.01 10.04
N ILE A 42 4.64 -9.20 9.01
CA ILE A 42 4.20 -7.81 8.94
C ILE A 42 2.68 -7.68 9.15
N PHE A 43 1.87 -8.53 8.48
CA PHE A 43 0.42 -8.51 8.64
C PHE A 43 -0.03 -8.87 10.07
N GLU A 44 0.68 -9.79 10.74
CA GLU A 44 0.37 -10.15 12.12
C GLU A 44 0.69 -8.99 13.07
N LYS A 45 1.74 -8.22 12.79
CA LYS A 45 2.07 -7.01 13.54
C LYS A 45 1.02 -5.93 13.34
N GLU A 46 0.58 -5.67 12.11
CA GLU A 46 -0.51 -4.71 11.84
C GLU A 46 -1.78 -5.08 12.59
N TYR A 47 -2.17 -6.35 12.50
CA TYR A 47 -3.35 -6.84 13.19
C TYR A 47 -3.22 -6.69 14.71
N LEU A 48 -2.05 -7.00 15.28
CA LEU A 48 -1.77 -6.78 16.70
C LEU A 48 -1.93 -5.30 17.10
N ILE A 49 -1.45 -4.35 16.30
CA ILE A 49 -1.60 -2.91 16.56
C ILE A 49 -3.08 -2.52 16.62
N ILE A 50 -3.86 -2.94 15.63
CA ILE A 50 -5.30 -2.66 15.55
C ILE A 50 -6.00 -3.25 16.77
N LEU A 51 -5.78 -4.53 17.01
CA LEU A 51 -6.42 -5.27 18.09
C LEU A 51 -6.08 -4.67 19.48
N MET A 52 -4.85 -4.21 19.70
CA MET A 52 -4.43 -3.61 20.97
C MET A 52 -4.96 -2.21 21.20
N LYS A 53 -5.07 -1.38 20.16
CA LYS A 53 -5.74 -0.08 20.31
C LYS A 53 -7.25 -0.23 20.58
N ASN A 54 -7.84 -1.37 20.23
CA ASN A 54 -9.28 -1.59 20.32
C ASN A 54 -9.70 -2.28 21.64
N ILE A 55 -8.87 -3.18 22.19
CA ILE A 55 -9.25 -4.00 23.34
C ILE A 55 -8.97 -3.32 24.69
N VAL A 56 -8.17 -2.25 24.73
CA VAL A 56 -7.55 -1.77 25.98
C VAL A 56 -8.34 -0.67 26.72
N LYS A 57 -9.51 -0.21 26.27
CA LYS A 57 -10.29 0.79 27.06
C LYS A 57 -11.79 0.49 27.21
N ASP A 58 -12.12 0.11 28.45
CA ASP A 58 -13.35 0.12 29.28
C ASP A 58 -14.79 0.10 28.70
N GLU A 59 -15.04 0.19 27.40
CA GLU A 59 -16.41 0.18 26.86
C GLU A 59 -16.82 -1.13 26.17
N ILE A 60 -15.87 -2.04 25.88
CA ILE A 60 -16.17 -3.39 25.38
C ILE A 60 -16.25 -4.41 26.53
N GLN A 61 -16.75 -4.00 27.70
CA GLN A 61 -16.88 -4.89 28.86
C GLN A 61 -18.19 -5.69 28.88
N ASN A 62 -19.24 -5.20 28.19
CA ASN A 62 -20.59 -5.76 28.32
C ASN A 62 -21.03 -6.66 27.16
N GLU A 63 -20.27 -6.74 26.06
CA GLU A 63 -20.67 -7.47 24.84
C GLU A 63 -19.65 -8.52 24.37
N LEU A 64 -18.49 -8.64 25.04
CA LEU A 64 -17.59 -9.75 24.77
C LEU A 64 -18.11 -11.02 25.45
N ASN A 65 -18.06 -12.14 24.73
CA ASN A 65 -18.29 -13.44 25.35
C ASN A 65 -17.35 -13.60 26.57
N PRO A 66 -17.79 -14.23 27.67
CA PRO A 66 -17.00 -14.35 28.90
C PRO A 66 -15.53 -14.82 28.72
N PRO A 67 -15.21 -15.74 27.78
CA PRO A 67 -13.81 -16.12 27.51
C PRO A 67 -12.95 -14.99 26.95
N ASP A 68 -13.52 -14.12 26.11
CA ASP A 68 -12.83 -12.99 25.48
C ASP A 68 -12.61 -11.86 26.48
N TYR A 69 -13.57 -11.63 27.38
CA TYR A 69 -13.44 -10.68 28.49
C TYR A 69 -12.28 -11.04 29.44
N ILE A 70 -12.14 -12.31 29.81
CA ILE A 70 -11.04 -12.79 30.67
C ILE A 70 -9.69 -12.59 29.95
N LEU A 71 -9.64 -12.83 28.64
CA LEU A 71 -8.42 -12.65 27.85
C LEU A 71 -8.05 -11.18 27.64
N ALA A 72 -9.02 -10.32 27.36
CA ALA A 72 -8.86 -8.88 27.24
C ALA A 72 -8.34 -8.25 28.54
N ASN A 73 -8.91 -8.66 29.68
CA ASN A 73 -8.39 -8.27 30.99
C ASN A 73 -6.95 -8.74 31.20
N LYS A 74 -6.60 -9.97 30.78
CA LYS A 74 -5.21 -10.45 30.83
C LYS A 74 -4.26 -9.60 29.98
N PHE A 75 -4.71 -9.03 28.86
CA PHE A 75 -3.95 -8.04 28.08
C PHE A 75 -3.83 -6.69 28.79
N LYS A 76 -4.90 -6.21 29.43
CA LYS A 76 -4.88 -5.01 30.29
C LYS A 76 -3.84 -5.16 31.42
N TYR A 77 -3.76 -6.35 32.04
CA TYR A 77 -2.75 -6.70 33.05
C TYR A 77 -1.33 -6.90 32.48
N LEU A 78 -1.19 -7.17 31.18
CA LEU A 78 0.12 -7.24 30.52
C LEU A 78 0.70 -5.84 30.22
N ALA A 79 -0.03 -4.76 30.49
CA ALA A 79 0.40 -3.36 30.26
C ALA A 79 1.01 -3.16 28.87
N PHE A 80 0.42 -3.81 27.86
CA PHE A 80 1.01 -3.85 26.53
C PHE A 80 0.71 -2.57 25.75
N ASN A 81 1.67 -1.67 25.70
CA ASN A 81 1.65 -0.50 24.81
C ASN A 81 2.51 -0.79 23.58
N PRO A 82 1.94 -0.80 22.35
CA PRO A 82 2.73 -1.08 21.15
C PRO A 82 3.89 -0.10 20.94
N TYR A 83 3.84 1.09 21.55
CA TYR A 83 4.89 2.10 21.43
C TYR A 83 6.20 1.72 22.12
N ASP A 84 6.15 0.75 23.04
CA ASP A 84 7.29 0.27 23.82
C ASP A 84 8.12 -0.79 23.08
N TYR A 85 7.63 -1.29 21.94
CA TYR A 85 8.23 -2.41 21.22
C TYR A 85 8.77 -1.99 19.85
N LYS A 86 10.10 -1.92 19.73
CA LYS A 86 10.78 -1.55 18.47
C LYS A 86 10.42 -2.47 17.30
N GLU A 87 10.15 -3.76 17.57
CA GLU A 87 9.74 -4.72 16.55
C GLU A 87 8.43 -4.36 15.86
N LEU A 88 7.62 -3.49 16.48
CA LEU A 88 6.33 -3.02 15.99
C LEU A 88 6.39 -1.62 15.39
N ASP A 89 7.55 -0.94 15.39
CA ASP A 89 7.67 0.46 14.97
C ASP A 89 7.16 0.69 13.54
N GLU A 90 7.52 -0.15 12.56
CA GLU A 90 7.04 0.00 11.18
C GLU A 90 5.52 -0.20 11.07
N ALA A 91 4.95 -1.20 11.77
CA ALA A 91 3.51 -1.46 11.75
C ALA A 91 2.73 -0.35 12.48
N THR A 92 3.32 0.16 13.57
CA THR A 92 2.81 1.32 14.31
C THR A 92 2.81 2.56 13.43
N PHE A 93 3.91 2.82 12.71
CA PHE A 93 4.00 3.97 11.83
C PHE A 93 2.99 3.85 10.69
N ASN A 94 2.82 2.66 10.10
CA ASN A 94 1.84 2.41 9.05
C ASN A 94 0.42 2.72 9.54
N HIS A 95 0.06 2.21 10.72
CA HIS A 95 -1.22 2.49 11.34
C HIS A 95 -1.42 3.99 11.57
N LEU A 96 -0.44 4.70 12.17
CA LEU A 96 -0.55 6.14 12.43
C LEU A 96 -0.64 6.95 11.13
N VAL A 97 0.12 6.60 10.09
CA VAL A 97 0.03 7.22 8.76
C VAL A 97 -1.37 7.08 8.21
N LEU A 98 -1.95 5.88 8.21
CA LEU A 98 -3.29 5.63 7.69
C LEU A 98 -4.37 6.34 8.53
N PHE A 99 -4.22 6.32 9.85
CA PHE A 99 -5.21 6.85 10.78
C PHE A 99 -5.24 8.38 10.81
N TYR A 100 -4.09 9.05 10.62
CA TYR A 100 -3.96 10.50 10.66
C TYR A 100 -3.65 11.16 9.32
N TYR A 101 -3.69 10.45 8.18
CA TYR A 101 -3.25 11.00 6.88
C TYR A 101 -3.88 12.36 6.53
N ASP A 102 -5.17 12.51 6.81
CA ASP A 102 -5.91 13.75 6.60
C ASP A 102 -5.75 14.77 7.74
N ASN A 103 -5.35 14.31 8.93
CA ASN A 103 -5.16 15.06 10.17
C ASN A 103 -3.70 15.01 10.68
N LEU A 104 -2.71 15.20 9.80
CA LEU A 104 -1.28 15.10 10.18
C LEU A 104 -0.77 16.28 11.03
N ASP A 105 -1.62 17.27 11.29
CA ASP A 105 -1.39 18.33 12.29
C ASP A 105 -1.94 17.94 13.68
N PHE A 106 -2.69 16.84 13.78
CA PHE A 106 -3.27 16.31 15.01
C PHE A 106 -4.17 17.33 15.72
N LEU A 107 -4.89 18.13 14.93
CA LEU A 107 -5.79 19.18 15.43
C LEU A 107 -7.25 18.74 15.44
N MET A 108 -7.65 17.90 14.50
CA MET A 108 -9.03 17.43 14.41
C MET A 108 -9.30 16.30 15.42
N PRO A 109 -10.53 16.22 15.98
CA PRO A 109 -10.99 15.05 16.71
C PRO A 109 -10.87 13.79 15.84
N ILE A 110 -10.57 12.67 16.49
CA ILE A 110 -10.46 11.37 15.84
C ILE A 110 -11.42 10.41 16.52
N SER A 111 -12.20 9.72 15.70
CA SER A 111 -13.08 8.65 16.13
C SER A 111 -12.75 7.37 15.41
N PHE A 112 -13.00 6.25 16.09
CA PHE A 112 -12.82 4.94 15.53
C PHE A 112 -14.06 4.10 15.78
N THR A 113 -14.51 3.36 14.77
CA THR A 113 -15.67 2.47 14.87
C THR A 113 -15.23 1.01 14.76
N TYR A 114 -15.61 0.19 15.73
CA TYR A 114 -15.37 -1.26 15.72
C TYR A 114 -16.62 -1.99 16.17
N ASN A 115 -17.04 -3.00 15.39
CA ASN A 115 -18.29 -3.73 15.60
C ASN A 115 -19.51 -2.79 15.83
N GLY A 116 -19.59 -1.71 15.06
CA GLY A 116 -20.66 -0.71 15.18
C GLY A 116 -20.51 0.28 16.34
N ILE A 117 -19.58 0.07 17.27
CA ILE A 117 -19.34 0.96 18.41
C ILE A 117 -18.32 2.02 18.01
N THR A 118 -18.70 3.30 18.10
CA THR A 118 -17.84 4.43 17.77
C THR A 118 -17.27 5.06 19.04
N ARG A 119 -15.94 5.09 19.14
CA ARG A 119 -15.19 5.69 20.25
C ARG A 119 -14.46 6.94 19.79
N GLN A 120 -14.57 8.00 20.58
CA GLN A 120 -13.78 9.22 20.41
C GLN A 120 -12.44 9.10 21.13
N TYR A 121 -11.36 9.49 20.48
CA TYR A 121 -10.03 9.57 21.09
C TYR A 121 -9.94 10.81 22.00
N THR A 122 -9.33 10.64 23.16
CA THR A 122 -9.02 11.74 24.08
C THR A 122 -7.87 12.59 23.53
N ARG A 123 -7.73 13.83 24.03
CA ARG A 123 -6.63 14.72 23.60
C ARG A 123 -5.27 14.13 23.97
N GLU A 124 -5.17 13.53 25.14
CA GLU A 124 -3.96 12.87 25.64
C GLU A 124 -3.52 11.71 24.72
N GLU A 125 -4.47 10.94 24.19
CA GLU A 125 -4.18 9.87 23.23
C GLU A 125 -3.69 10.40 21.89
N ILE A 126 -4.33 11.46 21.38
CA ILE A 126 -3.91 12.12 20.15
C ILE A 126 -2.49 12.69 20.30
N ASP A 127 -2.17 13.26 21.47
CA ASP A 127 -0.83 13.80 21.72
C ASP A 127 0.23 12.70 21.89
N LEU A 128 -0.12 11.54 22.48
CA LEU A 128 0.75 10.35 22.49
C LEU A 128 1.01 9.83 21.06
N ASP A 129 -0.04 9.72 20.25
CA ASP A 129 0.04 9.31 18.85
C ASP A 129 0.91 10.28 18.05
N ARG A 130 0.73 11.59 18.25
CA ARG A 130 1.55 12.65 17.63
C ARG A 130 3.02 12.52 17.97
N ASN A 131 3.35 12.29 19.24
CA ASN A 131 4.73 12.14 19.69
C ASN A 131 5.39 10.92 19.05
N LYS A 132 4.71 9.76 19.07
CA LYS A 132 5.21 8.54 18.43
C LYS A 132 5.31 8.70 16.91
N PHE A 133 4.33 9.33 16.27
CA PHE A 133 4.37 9.62 14.84
C PHE A 133 5.58 10.46 14.46
N ASN A 134 5.86 11.55 15.18
CA ASN A 134 7.01 12.41 14.88
C ASN A 134 8.34 11.69 15.08
N GLN A 135 8.47 10.84 16.11
CA GLN A 135 9.63 10.00 16.32
C GLN A 135 9.87 9.05 15.12
N LEU A 136 8.82 8.33 14.70
CA LEU A 136 8.91 7.37 13.60
C LEU A 136 9.11 8.05 12.24
N LEU A 137 8.48 9.21 12.04
CA LEU A 137 8.67 10.03 10.86
C LEU A 137 10.13 10.53 10.75
N PHE A 138 10.74 10.94 11.87
CA PHE A 138 12.14 11.33 11.89
C PHE A 138 13.04 10.17 11.43
N TRP A 139 12.87 8.99 12.03
CA TRP A 139 13.58 7.78 11.59
C TRP A 139 13.37 7.50 10.10
N TRP A 140 12.15 7.63 9.60
CA TRP A 140 11.84 7.42 8.19
C TRP A 140 12.52 8.44 7.26
N LYS A 141 12.56 9.72 7.64
CA LYS A 141 13.29 10.76 6.90
C LYS A 141 14.79 10.45 6.84
N GLU A 142 15.37 9.86 7.89
CA GLU A 142 16.76 9.39 7.85
C GLU A 142 16.95 8.27 6.81
N GLN A 143 16.00 7.33 6.69
CA GLN A 143 16.03 6.30 5.64
C GLN A 143 15.97 6.90 4.23
N LEU A 144 15.14 7.93 4.03
CA LEU A 144 15.01 8.65 2.75
C LEU A 144 16.22 9.53 2.40
N SER A 145 16.97 10.01 3.40
CA SER A 145 18.11 10.91 3.19
C SER A 145 19.43 10.15 3.07
N VAL A 146 19.79 9.35 4.07
CA VAL A 146 21.11 8.69 4.18
C VAL A 146 21.26 7.57 3.14
N GLY A 147 20.16 6.94 2.74
CA GLY A 147 20.14 5.91 1.69
C GLY A 147 20.92 4.66 2.10
N ASN A 148 20.22 3.64 2.58
CA ASN A 148 20.85 2.35 2.82
C ASN A 148 21.12 1.68 1.47
N LYS A 149 22.39 1.73 1.00
CA LYS A 149 22.83 1.16 -0.30
C LYS A 149 22.49 -0.34 -0.45
N SER A 150 22.14 -1.03 0.63
CA SER A 150 21.87 -2.46 0.67
C SER A 150 20.45 -2.89 0.31
N SER A 151 19.47 -1.97 0.29
CA SER A 151 18.06 -2.32 0.01
C SER A 151 17.61 -1.78 -1.36
N PRO A 152 17.42 -2.67 -2.37
CA PRO A 152 16.91 -2.26 -3.68
C PRO A 152 15.57 -1.54 -3.59
N LEU A 153 14.65 -2.01 -2.74
CA LEU A 153 13.35 -1.35 -2.54
C LEU A 153 13.51 0.06 -1.98
N LEU A 154 14.33 0.24 -0.93
CA LEU A 154 14.51 1.55 -0.32
C LEU A 154 15.15 2.56 -1.28
N LYS A 155 16.04 2.08 -2.16
CA LYS A 155 16.61 2.90 -3.23
C LYS A 155 15.51 3.42 -4.17
N GLU A 156 14.63 2.55 -4.66
CA GLU A 156 13.54 2.97 -5.55
C GLU A 156 12.56 3.94 -4.85
N ILE A 157 12.24 3.71 -3.58
CA ILE A 157 11.41 4.61 -2.77
C ILE A 157 12.06 5.99 -2.63
N LYS A 158 13.37 6.01 -2.32
CA LYS A 158 14.14 7.25 -2.18
C LYS A 158 14.18 8.02 -3.50
N ASP A 159 14.50 7.36 -4.60
CA ASP A 159 14.61 7.99 -5.92
C ASP A 159 13.26 8.58 -6.35
N GLU A 160 12.15 7.87 -6.09
CA GLU A 160 10.80 8.38 -6.36
C GLU A 160 10.43 9.56 -5.44
N TYR A 161 10.73 9.48 -4.14
CA TYR A 161 10.52 10.58 -3.19
C TYR A 161 11.22 11.87 -3.64
N HIS A 162 12.52 11.82 -3.96
CA HIS A 162 13.27 13.01 -4.36
C HIS A 162 12.74 13.61 -5.66
N LYS A 163 12.39 12.78 -6.66
CA LYS A 163 11.74 13.28 -7.89
C LYS A 163 10.46 14.05 -7.58
N LYS A 164 9.61 13.55 -6.67
CA LYS A 164 8.37 14.23 -6.29
C LYS A 164 8.60 15.51 -5.51
N VAL A 165 9.59 15.53 -4.62
CA VAL A 165 9.96 16.74 -3.88
C VAL A 165 10.51 17.82 -4.82
N GLU A 166 11.32 17.46 -5.82
CA GLU A 166 11.79 18.42 -6.83
C GLU A 166 10.63 19.02 -7.63
N ILE A 167 9.66 18.20 -8.07
CA ILE A 167 8.44 18.71 -8.72
C ILE A 167 7.70 19.69 -7.81
N LEU A 168 7.53 19.38 -6.52
CA LEU A 168 6.88 20.30 -5.58
C LEU A 168 7.66 21.60 -5.38
N LYS A 169 9.00 21.55 -5.36
CA LYS A 169 9.85 22.74 -5.30
C LYS A 169 9.68 23.61 -6.54
N GLU A 170 9.61 23.01 -7.72
CA GLU A 170 9.35 23.74 -8.97
C GLU A 170 8.02 24.49 -8.91
N TYR A 171 6.92 23.83 -8.52
CA TYR A 171 5.63 24.49 -8.35
C TYR A 171 5.63 25.59 -7.28
N PHE A 172 6.33 25.37 -6.15
CA PHE A 172 6.50 26.39 -5.12
C PHE A 172 7.27 27.61 -5.65
N ASN A 173 8.36 27.38 -6.39
CA ASN A 173 9.18 28.43 -7.00
C ASN A 173 8.41 29.20 -8.08
N GLN A 174 7.50 28.54 -8.79
CA GLN A 174 6.55 29.16 -9.73
C GLN A 174 5.39 29.88 -9.03
N ARG A 175 5.38 29.95 -7.70
CA ARG A 175 4.33 30.57 -6.87
C ARG A 175 2.95 29.94 -7.07
N SER A 176 2.87 28.68 -7.48
CA SER A 176 1.60 27.96 -7.62
C SER A 176 0.90 27.72 -6.26
N PHE A 177 1.67 27.72 -5.17
CA PHE A 177 1.13 27.68 -3.80
C PHE A 177 2.13 28.25 -2.77
N GLY A 178 1.63 28.56 -1.56
CA GLY A 178 2.41 29.09 -0.45
C GLY A 178 3.23 28.06 0.33
N TYR A 179 4.14 28.53 1.19
CA TYR A 179 5.11 27.71 1.92
C TYR A 179 4.47 26.68 2.88
N ASN A 180 3.37 27.03 3.54
CA ASN A 180 2.68 26.10 4.44
C ASN A 180 2.09 24.91 3.67
N LEU A 181 1.51 25.18 2.49
CA LEU A 181 0.98 24.13 1.63
C LEU A 181 2.11 23.28 1.04
N PHE A 182 3.25 23.88 0.66
CA PHE A 182 4.45 23.16 0.27
C PHE A 182 4.89 22.17 1.37
N LYS A 183 5.07 22.65 2.61
CA LYS A 183 5.43 21.80 3.75
C LYS A 183 4.44 20.66 4.00
N ARG A 184 3.14 20.96 3.95
CA ARG A 184 2.09 19.95 4.11
C ARG A 184 2.18 18.87 3.03
N ASN A 185 2.44 19.26 1.78
CA ASN A 185 2.56 18.33 0.66
C ASN A 185 3.81 17.46 0.76
N VAL A 186 4.94 18.03 1.19
CA VAL A 186 6.16 17.24 1.48
C VAL A 186 5.89 16.21 2.58
N LEU A 187 5.23 16.60 3.68
CA LEU A 187 4.89 15.69 4.76
C LEU A 187 3.94 14.56 4.30
N LYS A 188 2.92 14.89 3.51
CA LYS A 188 2.04 13.88 2.90
C LYS A 188 2.84 12.89 2.05
N TRP A 189 3.82 13.37 1.30
CA TRP A 189 4.68 12.50 0.51
C TRP A 189 5.59 11.61 1.32
N GLU A 190 6.18 12.11 2.41
CA GLU A 190 6.97 11.29 3.32
C GLU A 190 6.14 10.12 3.86
N CYS A 191 4.89 10.40 4.26
CA CYS A 191 3.95 9.39 4.75
C CYS A 191 3.55 8.38 3.65
N LEU A 192 3.22 8.88 2.45
CA LEU A 192 2.83 8.02 1.34
C LEU A 192 3.97 7.13 0.86
N MET A 193 5.21 7.63 0.83
CA MET A 193 6.38 6.83 0.50
C MET A 193 6.63 5.73 1.53
N PHE A 194 6.38 6.01 2.82
CA PHE A 194 6.42 4.96 3.84
C PHE A 194 5.34 3.90 3.60
N TYR A 195 4.11 4.33 3.33
CA TYR A 195 3.00 3.41 3.06
C TYR A 195 3.30 2.48 1.86
N ILE A 196 3.81 3.04 0.75
CA ILE A 196 4.22 2.28 -0.43
C ILE A 196 5.35 1.28 -0.08
N TYR A 197 6.39 1.75 0.64
CA TYR A 197 7.46 0.87 1.13
C TYR A 197 6.90 -0.29 1.95
N PHE A 198 5.97 0.01 2.87
CA PHE A 198 5.39 -0.96 3.78
C PHE A 198 4.55 -2.02 3.05
N ILE A 199 3.68 -1.60 2.12
CA ILE A 199 2.89 -2.52 1.27
C ILE A 199 3.79 -3.47 0.48
N ILE A 200 4.82 -2.92 -0.20
CA ILE A 200 5.71 -3.74 -1.03
C ILE A 200 6.50 -4.70 -0.15
N LYS A 201 6.97 -4.26 1.02
CA LYS A 201 7.66 -5.12 1.98
C LYS A 201 6.77 -6.27 2.47
N LYS A 202 5.49 -5.99 2.75
CA LYS A 202 4.49 -7.01 3.11
C LYS A 202 4.29 -8.02 1.97
N TYR A 203 4.18 -7.55 0.74
CA TYR A 203 4.08 -8.40 -0.46
C TYR A 203 5.30 -9.30 -0.65
N LEU A 204 6.52 -8.76 -0.47
CA LEU A 204 7.76 -9.51 -0.62
C LEU A 204 7.91 -10.58 0.48
N GLN A 205 7.54 -10.26 1.72
CA GLN A 205 7.61 -11.19 2.84
C GLN A 205 6.70 -12.41 2.67
N SER A 206 5.54 -12.27 2.03
CA SER A 206 4.63 -13.41 1.79
C SER A 206 5.20 -14.42 0.78
N ARG A 207 6.19 -14.02 -0.01
CA ARG A 207 6.82 -14.81 -1.07
C ARG A 207 8.23 -15.29 -0.74
N ASP A 208 8.71 -15.05 0.47
CA ASP A 208 10.07 -15.38 0.94
C ASP A 208 11.19 -14.82 0.01
N VAL A 209 10.92 -13.66 -0.61
CA VAL A 209 11.87 -12.96 -1.49
C VAL A 209 12.21 -11.59 -0.92
N LYS A 210 13.45 -11.14 -1.15
CA LYS A 210 13.92 -9.82 -0.71
C LYS A 210 13.75 -8.72 -1.77
N GLU A 211 13.54 -9.12 -3.02
CA GLU A 211 13.44 -8.23 -4.17
C GLU A 211 12.43 -8.78 -5.17
N LEU A 212 11.66 -7.88 -5.79
CA LEU A 212 10.76 -8.25 -6.88
C LEU A 212 11.51 -8.27 -8.21
N CYS A 213 11.45 -9.41 -8.89
CA CYS A 213 11.88 -9.59 -10.26
C CYS A 213 11.03 -10.70 -10.89
N GLU A 214 9.81 -10.36 -11.32
CA GLU A 214 8.90 -11.31 -11.95
C GLU A 214 8.98 -11.18 -13.46
N VAL A 215 9.26 -12.30 -14.13
CA VAL A 215 9.28 -12.40 -15.60
C VAL A 215 7.94 -12.92 -16.08
N VAL A 216 7.31 -12.20 -17.00
CA VAL A 216 6.01 -12.58 -17.60
C VAL A 216 6.23 -12.90 -19.06
N ASN A 217 5.79 -14.09 -19.48
CA ASN A 217 5.89 -14.63 -20.84
C ASN A 217 7.29 -14.55 -21.47
N ASN A 218 8.35 -14.55 -20.66
CA ASN A 218 9.74 -14.34 -21.08
C ASN A 218 9.94 -13.07 -21.95
N LYS A 219 9.09 -12.07 -21.76
CA LYS A 219 9.06 -10.82 -22.53
C LYS A 219 9.03 -9.59 -21.66
N TYR A 220 8.37 -9.66 -20.49
CA TYR A 220 8.23 -8.52 -19.59
C TYR A 220 8.88 -8.81 -18.25
N ILE A 221 9.31 -7.75 -17.57
CA ILE A 221 9.83 -7.81 -16.21
C ILE A 221 9.13 -6.79 -15.33
N ILE A 222 8.69 -7.25 -14.16
CA ILE A 222 8.15 -6.41 -13.08
C ILE A 222 9.20 -6.37 -11.97
N THR A 223 9.65 -5.16 -11.64
CA THR A 223 10.70 -4.93 -10.63
C THR A 223 10.19 -4.11 -9.46
N ASN A 224 11.02 -3.92 -8.42
CA ASN A 224 10.73 -2.96 -7.35
C ASN A 224 10.41 -1.56 -7.91
N TYR A 225 11.15 -1.12 -8.94
CA TYR A 225 10.89 0.15 -9.62
C TYR A 225 9.47 0.20 -10.20
N SER A 226 9.06 -0.87 -10.90
CA SER A 226 7.70 -0.98 -11.46
C SER A 226 6.64 -0.81 -10.38
N PHE A 227 6.80 -1.51 -9.25
CA PHE A 227 5.83 -1.50 -8.17
C PHE A 227 5.75 -0.11 -7.50
N VAL A 228 6.91 0.47 -7.12
CA VAL A 228 6.99 1.79 -6.51
C VAL A 228 6.37 2.86 -7.41
N HIS A 229 6.76 2.89 -8.70
CA HIS A 229 6.35 3.96 -9.60
C HIS A 229 4.87 3.84 -10.05
N ILE A 230 4.32 2.63 -10.12
CA ILE A 230 2.87 2.47 -10.36
C ILE A 230 2.09 2.92 -9.12
N LEU A 231 2.42 2.42 -7.92
CA LEU A 231 1.74 2.82 -6.69
C LEU A 231 1.86 4.32 -6.46
N SER A 232 3.05 4.90 -6.67
CA SER A 232 3.25 6.34 -6.51
C SER A 232 2.35 7.15 -7.43
N ARG A 233 2.08 6.71 -8.66
CA ARG A 233 1.17 7.42 -9.60
C ARG A 233 -0.29 7.23 -9.27
N HIS A 234 -0.69 6.04 -8.83
CA HIS A 234 -2.10 5.77 -8.51
C HIS A 234 -2.53 6.45 -7.21
N TYR A 235 -1.69 6.41 -6.17
CA TYR A 235 -1.95 7.15 -4.93
C TYR A 235 -1.69 8.66 -5.05
N PHE A 236 -1.06 9.10 -6.15
CA PHE A 236 -0.88 10.51 -6.47
C PHE A 236 -1.99 11.11 -7.35
N ALA A 237 -2.87 10.30 -7.95
CA ALA A 237 -3.88 10.83 -8.87
C ALA A 237 -4.78 11.90 -8.21
N ASP A 238 -4.88 11.92 -6.87
CA ASP A 238 -5.59 12.95 -6.10
C ASP A 238 -4.83 14.29 -5.97
N PHE A 239 -3.61 14.44 -6.50
CA PHE A 239 -2.86 15.71 -6.50
C PHE A 239 -3.00 16.53 -7.78
N ASN A 240 -3.61 15.97 -8.84
CA ASN A 240 -3.89 16.72 -10.08
C ASN A 240 -5.30 17.33 -10.13
N THR A 241 -6.13 17.13 -9.11
CA THR A 241 -7.44 17.78 -9.00
C THR A 241 -7.77 18.01 -7.53
N ILE A 242 -7.97 19.28 -7.17
CA ILE A 242 -8.54 19.71 -5.90
C ILE A 242 -9.94 19.10 -5.77
N TYR A 243 -10.08 17.90 -5.23
CA TYR A 243 -11.32 17.39 -4.64
C TYR A 243 -10.99 16.42 -3.51
N PHE A 244 -11.04 16.99 -2.31
CA PHE A 244 -11.09 16.30 -1.03
C PHE A 244 -12.34 15.41 -0.98
N ASN A 245 -12.23 14.28 -0.29
CA ASN A 245 -13.29 13.30 0.01
C ASN A 245 -13.36 12.12 -0.97
N LYS A 246 -12.40 11.19 -0.82
CA LYS A 246 -12.63 9.74 -0.92
C LYS A 246 -11.39 9.02 -0.39
N THR A 247 -11.64 7.89 0.25
CA THR A 247 -10.66 6.89 0.71
C THR A 247 -9.53 6.72 -0.33
N VAL A 248 -8.28 6.67 0.15
CA VAL A 248 -7.06 6.55 -0.67
C VAL A 248 -7.05 5.28 -1.55
N ILE A 249 -7.94 4.34 -1.25
CA ILE A 249 -8.36 3.25 -2.14
C ILE A 249 -9.82 3.55 -2.52
N ARG A 250 -10.07 4.04 -3.73
CA ARG A 250 -11.45 4.07 -4.25
C ARG A 250 -11.88 2.61 -4.44
N ASP A 251 -13.08 2.24 -4.01
CA ASP A 251 -13.65 0.88 -4.16
C ASP A 251 -13.67 0.36 -5.61
N GLU A 252 -13.30 1.20 -6.58
CA GLU A 252 -13.25 0.92 -8.02
C GLU A 252 -11.82 0.87 -8.59
N THR A 253 -10.78 0.78 -7.75
CA THR A 253 -9.41 0.65 -8.28
C THR A 253 -9.26 -0.68 -9.01
N LEU A 254 -8.89 -0.60 -10.29
CA LEU A 254 -8.61 -1.72 -11.19
C LEU A 254 -7.62 -2.76 -10.62
N PHE A 255 -6.82 -2.38 -9.63
CA PHE A 255 -5.77 -3.22 -9.05
C PHE A 255 -5.85 -3.25 -7.54
N ASP A 256 -5.65 -4.44 -7.00
CA ASP A 256 -5.28 -4.62 -5.61
C ASP A 256 -3.86 -4.05 -5.39
N PRO A 257 -3.69 -2.96 -4.62
CA PRO A 257 -2.37 -2.40 -4.34
C PRO A 257 -1.47 -3.38 -3.57
N TRP A 258 -2.06 -4.36 -2.87
CA TRP A 258 -1.35 -5.40 -2.12
C TRP A 258 -0.85 -6.53 -3.01
N ASN A 259 -1.35 -6.66 -4.24
CA ASN A 259 -0.99 -7.71 -5.19
C ASN A 259 -0.81 -7.17 -6.63
N LEU A 260 -0.34 -5.92 -6.75
CA LEU A 260 -0.21 -5.24 -8.04
C LEU A 260 0.57 -6.05 -9.10
N PRO A 261 1.71 -6.71 -8.80
CA PRO A 261 2.44 -7.45 -9.83
C PRO A 261 1.61 -8.55 -10.47
N GLN A 262 0.79 -9.26 -9.68
CA GLN A 262 -0.14 -10.26 -10.20
C GLN A 262 -1.21 -9.61 -11.07
N GLY A 263 -1.74 -8.45 -10.67
CA GLY A 263 -2.73 -7.72 -11.46
C GLY A 263 -2.16 -7.26 -12.81
N VAL A 264 -0.93 -6.75 -12.83
CA VAL A 264 -0.22 -6.36 -14.05
C VAL A 264 0.05 -7.58 -14.94
N LYS A 265 0.48 -8.69 -14.36
CA LYS A 265 0.71 -9.96 -15.08
C LYS A 265 -0.56 -10.43 -15.78
N ILE A 266 -1.70 -10.47 -15.08
CA ILE A 266 -2.99 -10.88 -15.65
C ILE A 266 -3.35 -10.00 -16.85
N ILE A 267 -3.11 -8.69 -16.77
CA ILE A 267 -3.35 -7.79 -17.91
C ILE A 267 -2.47 -8.13 -19.10
N ILE A 268 -1.18 -8.36 -18.88
CA ILE A 268 -0.23 -8.69 -19.95
C ILE A 268 -0.62 -10.01 -20.60
N GLU A 269 -0.92 -11.04 -19.81
CA GLU A 269 -1.32 -12.36 -20.29
C GLU A 269 -2.60 -12.27 -21.13
N LEU A 270 -3.63 -11.59 -20.62
CA LEU A 270 -4.87 -11.37 -21.37
C LEU A 270 -4.63 -10.57 -22.65
N PHE A 271 -3.80 -9.53 -22.60
CA PHE A 271 -3.48 -8.73 -23.78
C PHE A 271 -2.79 -9.57 -24.86
N GLU A 272 -1.79 -10.38 -24.49
CA GLU A 272 -1.07 -11.24 -25.44
C GLU A 272 -1.93 -12.39 -25.97
N GLU A 273 -2.84 -12.95 -25.17
CA GLU A 273 -3.81 -13.96 -25.62
C GLU A 273 -4.68 -13.42 -26.77
N HIS A 274 -5.12 -12.17 -26.67
CA HIS A 274 -5.95 -11.52 -27.69
C HIS A 274 -5.12 -10.90 -28.83
N ARG A 275 -3.82 -10.69 -28.62
CA ARG A 275 -2.87 -10.08 -29.58
C ARG A 275 -1.51 -10.78 -29.57
N PRO A 276 -1.43 -12.06 -30.02
CA PRO A 276 -0.21 -12.86 -29.92
C PRO A 276 0.97 -12.31 -30.73
N ASN A 277 0.68 -11.51 -31.78
CA ASN A 277 1.67 -10.91 -32.68
C ASN A 277 1.63 -9.36 -32.64
N TRP A 278 1.29 -8.79 -31.49
CA TRP A 278 1.29 -7.34 -31.32
C TRP A 278 2.68 -6.75 -31.57
N ASP A 279 2.71 -5.64 -32.31
CA ASP A 279 3.91 -4.91 -32.70
C ASP A 279 4.71 -4.49 -31.47
N THR A 280 5.85 -5.14 -31.27
CA THR A 280 6.71 -4.98 -30.10
C THR A 280 7.46 -3.65 -30.09
N GLU A 281 7.45 -2.86 -31.16
CA GLU A 281 8.16 -1.57 -31.22
C GLU A 281 7.50 -0.48 -30.38
N LYS A 282 6.26 -0.67 -29.92
CA LYS A 282 5.56 0.30 -29.09
C LYS A 282 5.83 0.08 -27.61
N ASP A 283 6.37 1.09 -26.94
CA ASP A 283 6.66 1.14 -25.49
C ASP A 283 5.43 1.21 -24.57
N HIS A 284 4.23 0.91 -25.08
CA HIS A 284 2.99 1.00 -24.31
C HIS A 284 1.86 0.15 -24.88
N LEU A 285 0.94 -0.25 -24.01
CA LEU A 285 -0.36 -0.83 -24.37
C LEU A 285 -1.50 0.00 -23.78
N PHE A 286 -2.61 0.06 -24.52
CA PHE A 286 -3.87 0.67 -24.06
C PHE A 286 -4.89 -0.42 -23.79
N PHE A 287 -5.62 -0.30 -22.70
CA PHE A 287 -6.72 -1.20 -22.37
C PHE A 287 -7.81 -0.47 -21.59
N ARG A 288 -8.99 -1.09 -21.40
CA ARG A 288 -10.13 -0.46 -20.73
C ARG A 288 -10.64 -1.33 -19.59
N TYR A 289 -11.00 -0.70 -18.48
CA TYR A 289 -11.62 -1.34 -17.31
C TYR A 289 -12.63 -0.39 -16.68
N ASN A 290 -13.83 -0.90 -16.35
CA ASN A 290 -14.94 -0.12 -15.77
C ASN A 290 -15.09 1.27 -16.43
N LEU A 291 -15.24 1.26 -17.76
CA LEU A 291 -15.36 2.44 -18.62
C LEU A 291 -14.12 3.35 -18.71
N THR A 292 -13.11 3.17 -17.85
CA THR A 292 -11.87 3.95 -17.83
C THR A 292 -10.83 3.34 -18.76
N THR A 293 -10.20 4.15 -19.61
CA THR A 293 -9.07 3.73 -20.44
C THR A 293 -7.78 3.92 -19.65
N TYR A 294 -6.94 2.89 -19.65
CA TYR A 294 -5.64 2.87 -19.00
C TYR A 294 -4.54 2.71 -20.03
N ILE A 295 -3.35 3.16 -19.67
CA ILE A 295 -2.13 2.92 -20.39
C ILE A 295 -1.12 2.23 -19.49
N LEU A 296 -0.52 1.14 -19.98
CA LEU A 296 0.61 0.46 -19.37
C LEU A 296 1.84 0.73 -20.24
N TYR A 297 2.83 1.42 -19.69
CA TYR A 297 4.10 1.69 -20.36
C TYR A 297 5.16 0.68 -19.93
N PHE A 298 6.04 0.37 -20.86
CA PHE A 298 7.22 -0.43 -20.62
C PHE A 298 8.40 0.10 -21.43
N LYS A 299 9.61 -0.28 -21.04
CA LYS A 299 10.84 0.11 -21.74
C LYS A 299 11.77 -1.09 -21.82
N GLU A 300 12.47 -1.27 -22.93
CA GLU A 300 13.51 -2.28 -23.02
C GLU A 300 14.56 -2.10 -21.91
N LYS A 301 14.90 -3.20 -21.26
CA LYS A 301 15.93 -3.30 -20.23
C LYS A 301 16.66 -4.61 -20.41
N PHE A 302 17.98 -4.54 -20.48
CA PHE A 302 18.81 -5.74 -20.47
C PHE A 302 18.77 -6.36 -19.07
N VAL A 303 18.54 -7.66 -19.00
CA VAL A 303 18.50 -8.41 -17.74
C VAL A 303 19.70 -9.35 -17.73
N ASP A 304 20.76 -8.95 -17.01
CA ASP A 304 22.05 -9.65 -17.00
C ASP A 304 21.92 -11.15 -16.71
N LYS A 305 21.06 -11.52 -15.75
CA LYS A 305 20.82 -12.91 -15.36
C LYS A 305 20.20 -13.78 -16.45
N LEU A 306 19.54 -13.17 -17.44
CA LEU A 306 18.83 -13.87 -18.52
C LEU A 306 19.56 -13.73 -19.86
N GLY A 307 20.58 -12.88 -19.96
CA GLY A 307 21.38 -12.70 -21.17
C GLY A 307 20.63 -12.07 -22.36
N HIS A 308 19.45 -11.51 -22.14
CA HIS A 308 18.66 -10.86 -23.18
C HIS A 308 17.87 -9.65 -22.65
N LYS A 309 17.32 -8.86 -23.57
CA LYS A 309 16.47 -7.71 -23.25
C LYS A 309 15.04 -8.18 -22.96
N LEU A 310 14.48 -7.65 -21.88
CA LEU A 310 13.06 -7.74 -21.56
C LEU A 310 12.44 -6.34 -21.51
N LYS A 311 11.11 -6.27 -21.57
CA LYS A 311 10.34 -5.03 -21.40
C LYS A 311 10.04 -4.81 -19.92
N GLU A 312 10.77 -3.90 -19.28
CA GLU A 312 10.48 -3.52 -17.89
C GLU A 312 9.20 -2.69 -17.84
N ILE A 313 8.23 -3.16 -17.06
CA ILE A 313 7.01 -2.40 -16.80
C ILE A 313 7.39 -1.13 -16.06
N ARG A 314 7.10 0.03 -16.67
CA ARG A 314 7.48 1.33 -16.12
C ARG A 314 6.36 1.95 -15.32
N THR A 315 5.17 1.99 -15.89
CA THR A 315 4.03 2.64 -15.23
C THR A 315 2.73 2.17 -15.80
N LEU A 316 1.68 2.45 -15.06
CA LEU A 316 0.30 2.09 -15.32
C LEU A 316 -0.54 3.22 -14.75
N TYR A 317 -1.44 3.81 -15.53
CA TYR A 317 -2.28 4.91 -15.07
C TYR A 317 -3.50 5.11 -15.98
N PRO A 318 -4.59 5.72 -15.47
CA PRO A 318 -5.74 6.08 -16.27
C PRO A 318 -5.40 7.24 -17.22
N VAL A 319 -5.82 7.12 -18.48
CA VAL A 319 -5.72 8.18 -19.49
C VAL A 319 -6.47 9.40 -18.98
N SER A 320 -5.74 10.49 -18.76
CA SER A 320 -6.27 11.71 -18.15
C SER A 320 -5.77 12.99 -18.81
N THR A 321 -4.65 12.94 -19.55
CA THR A 321 -4.07 14.14 -20.18
C THR A 321 -4.48 14.28 -21.65
N GLU A 322 -4.47 15.52 -22.16
CA GLU A 322 -4.69 15.80 -23.58
C GLU A 322 -3.65 15.10 -24.47
N SER A 323 -2.40 14.98 -24.00
CA SER A 323 -1.33 14.25 -24.70
C SER A 323 -1.64 12.76 -24.83
N ASP A 324 -2.14 12.12 -23.77
CA ASP A 324 -2.56 10.72 -23.82
C ASP A 324 -3.76 10.54 -24.75
N ASN A 325 -4.71 11.49 -24.74
CA ASN A 325 -5.85 11.50 -25.67
C ASN A 325 -5.42 11.67 -27.14
N LYS A 326 -4.38 12.47 -27.42
CA LYS A 326 -3.78 12.59 -28.75
C LYS A 326 -3.15 11.28 -29.21
N LYS A 327 -2.37 10.62 -28.35
CA LYS A 327 -1.81 9.28 -28.61
C LYS A 327 -2.92 8.26 -28.91
N LEU A 328 -3.97 8.25 -28.10
CA LEU A 328 -5.12 7.37 -28.29
C LEU A 328 -5.85 7.67 -29.61
N THR A 329 -6.04 8.94 -29.95
CA THR A 329 -6.70 9.36 -31.19
C THR A 329 -5.92 8.89 -32.42
N ILE A 330 -4.60 9.12 -32.47
CA ILE A 330 -3.74 8.67 -33.59
C ILE A 330 -3.85 7.17 -33.80
N LEU A 331 -3.89 6.40 -32.72
CA LEU A 331 -3.99 4.94 -32.78
C LEU A 331 -5.38 4.47 -33.25
N LYS A 332 -6.45 5.21 -32.94
CA LYS A 332 -7.80 4.96 -33.45
C LYS A 332 -7.88 5.22 -34.95
N THR A 333 -7.31 6.32 -35.44
CA THR A 333 -7.30 6.66 -36.87
C THR A 333 -6.49 5.68 -37.71
N GLN A 334 -5.43 5.10 -37.15
CA GLN A 334 -4.61 4.09 -37.84
C GLN A 334 -5.29 2.71 -37.96
N LYS A 335 -6.53 2.52 -37.47
CA LYS A 335 -7.17 1.19 -37.32
C LYS A 335 -6.27 0.13 -36.64
N LYS A 336 -5.24 0.57 -35.91
CA LYS A 336 -4.38 -0.29 -35.08
C LYS A 336 -5.02 -0.56 -33.71
N ILE A 337 -6.09 0.17 -33.37
CA ILE A 337 -7.03 -0.15 -32.29
C ILE A 337 -8.23 -0.82 -32.95
N ILE A 338 -8.10 -2.10 -33.24
CA ILE A 338 -9.26 -2.95 -33.42
C ILE A 338 -9.39 -3.73 -32.11
N ASP A 339 -10.59 -3.75 -31.55
CA ASP A 339 -11.04 -4.65 -30.48
C ASP A 339 -10.31 -4.51 -29.13
N TYR A 340 -10.82 -3.53 -28.38
CA TYR A 340 -10.96 -3.54 -26.93
C TYR A 340 -10.86 -4.96 -26.31
N VAL A 341 -10.04 -5.11 -25.27
CA VAL A 341 -10.25 -6.16 -24.25
C VAL A 341 -11.56 -5.84 -23.53
N PHE A 342 -12.69 -6.13 -24.18
CA PHE A 342 -14.01 -6.09 -23.57
C PHE A 342 -14.18 -7.38 -22.78
N PHE A 343 -14.61 -7.23 -21.53
CA PHE A 343 -15.14 -8.31 -20.71
C PHE A 343 -14.17 -9.47 -20.44
N MET A 344 -13.29 -9.36 -19.44
CA MET A 344 -12.93 -10.56 -18.64
C MET A 344 -12.19 -10.30 -17.31
N ILE A 345 -11.94 -9.05 -16.91
CA ILE A 345 -11.23 -8.82 -15.63
C ILE A 345 -12.10 -9.16 -14.40
N LYS A 346 -13.43 -9.03 -14.50
CA LYS A 346 -14.32 -9.31 -13.35
C LYS A 346 -14.38 -10.80 -12.97
N ILE A 347 -14.17 -11.73 -13.89
CA ILE A 347 -14.30 -13.17 -13.61
C ILE A 347 -13.04 -13.73 -12.94
N ARG A 348 -11.84 -13.37 -13.39
CA ARG A 348 -10.58 -13.90 -12.81
C ARG A 348 -10.20 -13.31 -11.46
N PHE A 349 -10.58 -12.06 -11.17
CA PHE A 349 -10.27 -11.42 -9.88
C PHE A 349 -11.25 -11.80 -8.76
N LEU A 350 -12.42 -12.35 -9.08
CA LEU A 350 -13.35 -12.91 -8.08
C LEU A 350 -13.11 -14.40 -7.79
N SER A 351 -12.23 -15.06 -8.57
CA SER A 351 -11.89 -16.48 -8.45
C SER A 351 -10.50 -16.76 -7.85
N LEU A 352 -9.79 -15.72 -7.40
CA LEU A 352 -8.52 -15.76 -6.67
C LEU A 352 -8.72 -15.09 -5.31
#